data_AF-A0ABD5QNL9-F1
#
_entry.id   AF-A0ABD5QNL9-F1
#
_cell.length_a   1.000
_cell.length_b   1.000
_cell.length_c   1.000
_cell.angle_alpha   90.00
_cell.angle_beta   90.00
_cell.angle_gamma   90.00
#
_symmetry.space_group_name_H-M   'P 1'
#
loop_
_entity.id
_entity.type
_entity.pdbx_description
1 polymer ?
#
loop_
_entity_poly.entity_id
_entity_poly.type
_entity_poly.pdbx_seq_one_letter_code
_entity_poly.pdbx_strand_id
1 'polypeptide(L)' 'MTNALLSRLGDYYDPDPRATVVCLFGSAFTLAMMLPIAELANPYHAFGVFGTTLALFGSIVMLVDHWRRRGMPSD' A
#
# COMPACT_ATOMS: atom_id res chain seq x y z
N MET A 1 22.38 5.39 9.49
CA MET A 1 21.76 4.26 10.23
C MET A 1 20.37 3.89 9.72
N THR A 2 19.56 4.84 9.25
CA THR A 2 18.24 4.60 8.63
C THR A 2 18.25 3.62 7.45
N ASN A 3 19.24 3.68 6.57
CA ASN A 3 19.34 2.76 5.42
C ASN A 3 19.53 1.28 5.79
N ALA A 4 20.22 0.99 6.90
CA ALA A 4 20.45 -0.39 7.34
C ALA A 4 19.18 -1.02 7.94
N LEU A 5 18.37 -0.21 8.64
CA LEU A 5 17.07 -0.64 9.15
C LEU A 5 16.06 -0.85 8.02
N LEU A 6 16.03 0.03 7.02
CA LEU A 6 15.20 -0.14 5.83
C LEU A 6 15.60 -1.38 5.02
N SER A 7 16.90 -1.64 4.87
CA SER A 7 17.39 -2.86 4.21
C SER A 7 16.99 -4.11 4.98
N ARG A 8 17.14 -4.12 6.30
CA ARG A 8 16.71 -5.27 7.14
C ARG A 8 15.19 -5.46 7.16
N LEU A 9 14.42 -4.38 7.14
CA LEU A 9 12.97 -4.47 7.00
C LEU A 9 12.61 -5.05 5.64
N GLY A 10 13.28 -4.61 4.57
CA GLY A 10 13.08 -5.16 3.22
C GLY A 10 13.48 -6.63 3.08
N ASP A 11 14.52 -7.07 3.79
CA ASP A 11 14.94 -8.49 3.81
C ASP A 11 14.00 -9.38 4.62
N TYR A 12 13.35 -8.84 5.65
CA TYR A 12 12.37 -9.59 6.48
C TYR A 12 10.95 -9.53 5.89
N TYR A 13 10.66 -8.46 5.15
CA TYR A 13 9.39 -8.23 4.48
C TYR A 13 9.54 -8.68 3.03
N ASP A 14 9.48 -9.99 2.79
CA ASP A 14 9.28 -10.53 1.44
C ASP A 14 7.83 -10.23 1.04
N PRO A 15 7.57 -9.17 0.26
CA PRO A 15 6.21 -8.78 -0.03
C PRO A 15 5.68 -9.74 -1.08
N ASP A 16 4.89 -10.74 -0.65
CA ASP A 16 4.18 -11.59 -1.59
C ASP A 16 3.35 -10.67 -2.51
N PRO A 17 3.69 -10.59 -3.81
CA PRO A 17 3.02 -9.67 -4.73
C PRO A 17 1.52 -9.98 -4.84
N ARG A 18 1.10 -11.21 -4.54
CA ARG A 18 -0.32 -11.58 -4.49
C ARG A 18 -1.04 -10.90 -3.33
N ALA A 19 -0.43 -10.88 -2.15
CA ALA A 19 -0.96 -10.17 -0.99
C ALA A 19 -1.05 -8.66 -1.26
N THR A 20 -0.05 -8.07 -1.91
CA THR A 20 -0.06 -6.65 -2.31
C THR A 20 -1.21 -6.33 -3.26
N VAL A 21 -1.48 -7.19 -4.25
CA VAL A 21 -2.61 -7.01 -5.19
C VAL A 21 -3.95 -7.10 -4.46
N VAL A 22 -4.12 -8.06 -3.54
CA VAL A 22 -5.34 -8.17 -2.72
C VAL A 22 -5.53 -6.90 -1.88
N CYS A 23 -4.46 -6.39 -1.27
CA CYS A 23 -4.50 -5.16 -0.48
C CYS A 23 -4.86 -3.93 -1.34
N LEU A 24 -4.34 -3.86 -2.56
CA LEU A 24 -4.68 -2.81 -3.54
C LEU A 24 -6.18 -2.83 -3.89
N PHE A 25 -6.73 -3.99 -4.25
CA PHE A 25 -8.15 -4.11 -4.58
C PHE A 25 -9.04 -3.87 -3.36
N GLY A 26 -8.68 -4.41 -2.20
CA GLY A 26 -9.44 -4.23 -0.96
C GLY A 26 -9.47 -2.78 -0.50
N SER A 27 -8.34 -2.07 -0.57
CA SER A 27 -8.28 -0.64 -0.24
C SER A 27 -9.05 0.22 -1.25
N ALA A 28 -8.93 -0.05 -2.55
CA ALA A 28 -9.69 0.66 -3.57
C ALA A 28 -11.21 0.45 -3.41
N PHE A 29 -11.64 -0.79 -3.16
CA PHE A 29 -13.04 -1.11 -2.89
C PHE A 29 -13.55 -0.41 -1.64
N THR A 30 -12.78 -0.45 -0.54
CA THR A 30 -13.15 0.21 0.72
C THR A 30 -13.29 1.72 0.54
N LEU A 31 -12.38 2.34 -0.23
CA LEU A 31 -12.44 3.76 -0.56
C LEU A 31 -13.70 4.09 -1.39
N ALA A 32 -14.01 3.26 -2.39
CA ALA A 32 -15.20 3.40 -3.22
C ALA A 32 -16.50 3.24 -2.41
N MET A 33 -16.51 2.37 -1.40
CA MET A 33 -17.65 2.20 -0.49
C MET A 33 -17.78 3.32 0.55
N MET A 34 -16.69 4.03 0.87
CA MET A 34 -16.72 5.19 1.78
C MET A 34 -17.23 6.48 1.12
N LEU A 35 -17.07 6.62 -0.20
CA LEU A 35 -17.56 7.76 -1.00
C LEU A 35 -19.06 8.09 -0.82
N PRO A 36 -20.00 7.12 -0.88
CA PRO A 36 -21.43 7.40 -0.73
C PRO A 36 -21.86 7.83 0.68
N ILE A 37 -21.03 7.60 1.70
CA ILE A 37 -21.32 7.94 3.11
C ILE A 37 -20.34 9.02 3.59
N ALA A 38 -19.83 9.85 2.68
CA ALA A 38 -18.80 10.83 2.98
C ALA A 38 -19.32 11.96 3.89
N GLU A 39 -19.27 11.73 5.21
CA GLU A 39 -19.34 12.79 6.20
C GLU A 39 -17.93 13.24 6.58
N LEU A 40 -17.40 14.23 5.86
CA LEU A 40 -16.11 14.84 6.17
C LEU A 40 -16.06 15.49 7.57
N ALA A 41 -17.22 15.79 8.15
CA ALA A 41 -17.33 16.32 9.51
C ALA A 41 -17.11 15.25 10.60
N ASN A 42 -17.18 13.97 10.24
CA ASN A 42 -16.96 12.87 11.18
C ASN A 42 -15.47 12.48 11.20
N PRO A 43 -14.76 12.70 12.32
CA PRO A 43 -13.32 12.42 12.41
C PRO A 43 -12.97 10.94 12.21
N TYR A 44 -13.88 10.02 12.54
CA TYR A 44 -13.66 8.58 12.31
C TYR A 44 -13.76 8.21 10.83
N HIS A 45 -14.62 8.88 10.08
CA HIS A 45 -14.73 8.69 8.64
C HIS A 45 -13.46 9.21 7.95
N ALA A 46 -13.02 10.43 8.29
CA ALA A 46 -11.79 11.01 7.78
C ALA A 46 -10.55 10.14 8.10
N PHE A 47 -10.47 9.59 9.32
CA PHE A 47 -9.38 8.67 9.70
C PHE A 47 -9.42 7.38 8.88
N GLY A 48 -10.60 6.80 8.68
CA GLY A 48 -10.77 5.59 7.86
C GLY A 48 -10.38 5.82 6.40
N VAL A 49 -10.79 6.94 5.81
CA VAL A 49 -10.40 7.33 4.45
C VAL A 49 -8.89 7.53 4.35
N PHE A 50 -8.28 8.21 5.32
CA PHE A 50 -6.84 8.44 5.36
C PHE A 50 -6.05 7.13 5.45
N GLY A 51 -6.41 6.24 6.37
CA GLY A 51 -5.77 4.93 6.52
C GLY A 51 -5.90 4.06 5.27
N THR A 52 -7.08 4.04 4.67
CA THR A 52 -7.35 3.28 3.43
C THR A 52 -6.56 3.84 2.25
N THR A 53 -6.43 5.18 2.17
CA THR A 53 -5.63 5.85 1.14
C THR A 53 -4.14 5.52 1.29
N LEU A 54 -3.61 5.53 2.51
CA LEU A 54 -2.23 5.10 2.78
C LEU A 54 -1.98 3.65 2.39
N ALA A 55 -2.91 2.74 2.69
CA ALA A 55 -2.82 1.33 2.31
C ALA A 55 -2.81 1.16 0.78
N LEU A 56 -3.63 1.94 0.06
CA LEU A 56 -3.64 1.95 -1.40
C LEU A 56 -2.29 2.42 -1.97
N PHE A 57 -1.77 3.55 -1.49
CA PHE A 57 -0.46 4.06 -1.93
C PHE A 57 0.68 3.09 -1.60
N GLY A 58 0.69 2.53 -0.40
CA GLY A 58 1.69 1.52 -0.02
C GLY A 58 1.68 0.31 -0.94
N SER A 59 0.48 -0.17 -1.30
CA SER A 59 0.32 -1.29 -2.23
C SER A 59 0.82 -0.96 -3.65
N ILE A 60 0.54 0.26 -4.14
CA ILE A 60 1.04 0.73 -5.44
C ILE A 60 2.57 0.80 -5.42
N VAL A 61 3.16 1.42 -4.40
CA VAL A 61 4.62 1.58 -4.28
C VAL A 61 5.31 0.21 -4.22
N MET A 62 4.78 -0.72 -3.43
CA MET A 62 5.30 -2.09 -3.37
C MET A 62 5.22 -2.80 -4.72
N LEU A 63 4.10 -2.66 -5.42
CA LEU A 63 3.94 -3.28 -6.73
C LEU A 63 4.93 -2.66 -7.72
N VAL A 64 5.05 -1.34 -7.77
CA VAL A 64 6.01 -0.64 -8.63
C VAL A 64 7.46 -1.06 -8.32
N ASP A 65 7.83 -1.18 -7.05
CA ASP A 65 9.17 -1.65 -6.66
C ASP A 65 9.41 -3.11 -7.08
N HIS A 66 8.43 -3.99 -6.86
CA HIS A 66 8.50 -5.38 -7.31
C HIS A 66 8.65 -5.49 -8.83
N TRP A 67 7.90 -4.70 -9.59
CA TRP A 67 8.01 -4.63 -11.05
C TRP A 67 9.37 -4.08 -11.49
N ARG A 68 9.88 -3.05 -10.81
CA ARG A 68 11.20 -2.47 -11.08
C ARG A 68 12.33 -3.48 -10.84
N ARG A 69 12.26 -4.26 -9.77
CA ARG A 69 13.23 -5.32 -9.47
C ARG A 69 13.20 -6.47 -10.49
N ARG A 70 12.02 -6.82 -11.01
CA ARG A 70 11.89 -7.82 -12.09
C ARG A 70 12.36 -7.33 -13.46
N GLY A 71 12.43 -6.01 -13.67
CA GLY A 71 12.87 -5.40 -14.93
C GLY A 71 14.37 -5.15 -15.06
N MET A 72 15.16 -5.40 -14.01
CA MET A 72 16.63 -5.35 -14.06
C MET A 72 17.17 -6.77 -14.29
N PRO A 73 17.46 -7.18 -15.53
CA PRO A 73 18.31 -8.34 -15.75
C PRO A 73 19.66 -8.04 -15.10
N SER A 74 20.05 -8.89 -14.15
CA SER A 74 21.41 -8.98 -13.65
C SER A 74 22.31 -9.48 -14.80
N ASP A 75 22.92 -8.53 -15.51
CA ASP A 75 24.12 -8.77 -16.32
C ASP A 75 25.35 -8.96 -15.39
#